data_AF-A0A397TRG7-F1
#
_entry.id   AF-A0A397TRG7-F1
#
_cell.length_a   1.000
_cell.length_b   1.000
_cell.length_c   1.000
_cell.angle_alpha   90.00
_cell.angle_beta   90.00
_cell.angle_gamma   90.00
#
_symmetry.space_group_name_H-M   'P 1'
#
loop_
_entity.id
_entity.type
_entity.pdbx_description
1 polymer ?
#
loop_
_entity_poly.entity_id
_entity_poly.type
_entity_poly.pdbx_seq_one_letter_code
_entity_poly.pdbx_strand_id
1 'polypeptide(L)'
;MDIYSNELCKLGYNYKYGIDIEKHKKKAFKYYIKAAKLGNAVAINDVAICYKNGIGHGIGVEKDEKKAFEYYMKAAKLENVNAIFNAGVFYYNGIGVEINLQEAFK
;
A
#
# COMPACT_ATOMS: atom_id res chain seq x y z
N MET A 1 -7.04 -2.21 -15.44
CA MET A 1 -7.27 -1.53 -14.14
C MET A 1 -8.73 -1.16 -14.08
N ASP A 2 -9.48 -1.65 -13.09
CA ASP A 2 -10.93 -1.42 -13.04
C ASP A 2 -11.25 -0.01 -12.54
N ILE A 3 -12.09 0.71 -13.28
CA ILE A 3 -12.60 2.06 -13.00
C ILE A 3 -13.14 2.14 -11.56
N TYR A 4 -13.80 1.08 -11.09
CA TYR A 4 -14.37 1.05 -9.75
C TYR A 4 -13.31 1.19 -8.65
N SER A 5 -12.13 0.61 -8.86
CA SER A 5 -11.04 0.70 -7.89
C SER A 5 -10.46 2.12 -7.76
N ASN A 6 -10.46 2.89 -8.86
CA ASN A 6 -10.02 4.29 -8.87
C ASN A 6 -11.02 5.18 -8.14
N GLU A 7 -12.32 4.95 -8.31
CA GLU A 7 -13.36 5.69 -7.57
C GLU A 7 -13.27 5.43 -6.06
N LEU A 8 -12.93 4.22 -5.63
CA LEU A 8 -12.66 3.94 -4.21
C LEU A 8 -11.42 4.69 -3.70
N CYS A 9 -10.35 4.79 -4.49
CA CYS A 9 -9.18 5.62 -4.15
C CYS A 9 -9.56 7.10 -4.01
N LYS A 10 -10.37 7.62 -4.94
CA LYS A 10 -10.86 9.01 -4.92
C LYS A 10 -11.74 9.26 -3.70
N LEU A 11 -12.65 8.35 -3.37
CA LEU A 11 -13.48 8.45 -2.17
C LEU A 11 -12.63 8.38 -0.89
N GLY A 12 -11.62 7.51 -0.86
CA GLY A 12 -10.62 7.46 0.21
C GLY A 12 -9.89 8.79 0.39
N TYR A 13 -9.47 9.41 -0.71
CA TYR A 13 -8.82 10.72 -0.75
C TYR A 13 -9.74 11.82 -0.20
N ASN A 14 -11.01 11.84 -0.63
CA ASN A 14 -12.00 12.81 -0.15
C ASN A 14 -12.21 12.69 1.37
N TYR A 15 -12.37 11.46 1.91
CA TYR A 15 -12.44 11.26 3.36
C TYR A 15 -11.13 11.63 4.10
N LYS A 16 -9.97 11.50 3.46
CA LYS A 16 -8.67 11.82 4.08
C LYS A 16 -8.49 13.33 4.24
N TYR A 17 -8.89 14.11 3.23
CA TYR A 17 -8.68 15.55 3.19
C TYR A 17 -9.93 16.38 3.52
N GLY A 18 -11.10 15.76 3.58
CA GLY A 18 -12.36 16.46 3.84
C GLY A 18 -12.89 17.20 2.61
N ILE A 19 -12.70 16.65 1.41
CA ILE A 19 -13.12 17.27 0.15
C ILE A 19 -14.56 16.85 -0.12
N ASP A 20 -15.49 17.80 -0.11
CA ASP A 20 -16.93 17.63 -0.29
C ASP A 20 -17.62 16.67 0.71
N ILE A 21 -16.87 16.11 1.65
CA ILE A 21 -17.30 15.13 2.66
C ILE A 21 -16.55 15.43 3.95
N GLU A 22 -17.18 15.21 5.11
CA GLU A 22 -16.51 15.33 6.41
C GLU A 22 -15.29 14.41 6.50
N LYS A 23 -14.17 14.97 6.94
CA LYS A 23 -12.89 14.27 7.09
C LYS A 23 -13.02 13.10 8.06
N HIS A 24 -12.71 11.89 7.60
CA HIS A 24 -12.78 10.68 8.41
C HIS A 24 -11.68 9.68 8.02
N LYS A 25 -10.50 9.81 8.64
CA LYS A 25 -9.31 8.99 8.34
C LYS A 25 -9.60 7.48 8.34
N LYS A 26 -10.30 6.94 9.36
CA LYS A 26 -10.62 5.49 9.42
C LYS A 26 -11.48 5.00 8.25
N LYS A 27 -12.35 5.84 7.68
CA LYS A 27 -13.10 5.51 6.47
C LYS A 27 -12.18 5.57 5.25
N ALA A 28 -11.33 6.60 5.15
CA ALA A 28 -10.33 6.69 4.09
C ALA A 28 -9.48 5.42 3.96
N PHE A 29 -8.91 4.95 5.08
CA PHE A 29 -8.12 3.72 5.09
C PHE A 29 -8.91 2.48 4.64
N LYS A 30 -10.18 2.34 5.07
CA LYS A 30 -11.05 1.25 4.61
C LYS A 30 -11.27 1.28 3.09
N TYR A 31 -11.40 2.45 2.48
CA TYR A 31 -11.58 2.57 1.03
C TYR A 31 -10.30 2.25 0.27
N TYR A 32 -9.12 2.68 0.74
CA TYR A 32 -7.85 2.24 0.17
C TYR A 32 -7.65 0.73 0.25
N ILE A 33 -8.01 0.10 1.38
CA ILE A 33 -7.98 -1.37 1.51
C ILE A 33 -8.93 -2.05 0.51
N LYS A 34 -10.14 -1.50 0.30
CA LYS A 34 -11.08 -2.03 -0.70
C LYS A 34 -10.52 -1.89 -2.11
N ALA A 35 -9.97 -0.73 -2.47
CA ALA A 35 -9.33 -0.51 -3.77
C ALA A 35 -8.14 -1.48 -3.97
N ALA A 36 -7.33 -1.69 -2.93
CA ALA A 36 -6.21 -2.63 -2.95
C ALA A 36 -6.68 -4.08 -3.21
N LYS A 37 -7.78 -4.50 -2.57
CA LYS A 37 -8.39 -5.82 -2.81
C LYS A 37 -8.92 -6.01 -4.24
N LEU A 38 -9.20 -4.91 -4.96
CA LEU A 38 -9.63 -4.93 -6.37
C LEU A 38 -8.45 -4.81 -7.35
N GLY A 39 -7.21 -4.91 -6.88
CA GLY A 39 -6.04 -4.88 -7.76
C GLY A 39 -5.57 -3.47 -8.15
N ASN A 40 -5.98 -2.42 -7.42
CA ASN A 40 -5.44 -1.08 -7.67
C ASN A 40 -3.99 -1.01 -7.17
N ALA A 41 -3.03 -0.98 -8.10
CA ALA A 41 -1.60 -1.05 -7.76
C ALA A 41 -1.14 0.10 -6.83
N VAL A 42 -1.68 1.32 -7.03
CA VAL A 42 -1.39 2.47 -6.17
C VAL A 42 -1.92 2.24 -4.75
N ALA A 43 -3.16 1.78 -4.62
CA ALA A 43 -3.74 1.47 -3.31
C ALA A 43 -3.02 0.32 -2.60
N ILE A 44 -2.62 -0.72 -3.33
CA ILE A 44 -1.85 -1.84 -2.78
C ILE A 44 -0.52 -1.33 -2.21
N ASN A 45 0.20 -0.48 -2.95
CA ASN A 45 1.43 0.14 -2.49
C ASN A 45 1.22 1.02 -1.25
N ASP A 46 0.15 1.83 -1.22
CA ASP A 46 -0.18 2.67 -0.06
C ASP A 46 -0.47 1.82 1.19
N VAL A 47 -1.19 0.71 1.03
CA VAL A 47 -1.44 -0.24 2.12
C VAL A 47 -0.14 -0.89 2.62
N ALA A 48 0.79 -1.23 1.72
CA ALA A 48 2.11 -1.74 2.08
C ALA A 48 2.88 -0.74 2.95
N ILE A 49 2.87 0.55 2.57
CA ILE A 49 3.51 1.63 3.34
C ILE A 49 2.89 1.74 4.74
N CYS A 50 1.57 1.60 4.86
CA CYS A 50 0.88 1.64 6.15
C CYS A 50 1.36 0.53 7.09
N TYR A 51 1.47 -0.71 6.60
CA TYR A 51 1.98 -1.84 7.37
C TYR A 51 3.47 -1.71 7.70
N LYS A 52 4.28 -1.18 6.78
CA LYS A 52 5.71 -0.91 7.00
C LYS A 52 5.92 0.09 8.15
N ASN A 53 5.15 1.17 8.16
CA ASN A 53 5.37 2.29 9.09
C ASN A 53 4.56 2.18 10.39
N GLY A 54 3.59 1.27 10.47
CA GLY A 54 2.64 1.20 11.59
C GLY A 54 1.69 2.41 11.65
N ILE A 55 1.59 3.18 10.58
CA ILE A 55 0.74 4.36 10.50
C ILE A 55 0.30 4.59 9.06
N GLY A 56 -1.02 4.71 8.86
CA GLY A 56 -1.65 4.95 7.58
C GLY A 56 -2.53 6.18 7.62
N HIS A 57 -2.22 7.19 6.80
CA HIS A 57 -3.01 8.43 6.69
C HIS A 57 -3.34 9.10 8.06
N GLY A 58 -2.41 9.01 9.02
CA GLY A 58 -2.56 9.55 10.36
C GLY A 58 -3.45 8.72 11.30
N ILE A 59 -3.52 7.40 11.08
CA ILE A 59 -4.16 6.39 11.94
C ILE A 59 -3.11 5.34 12.27
N GLY A 60 -3.01 4.95 13.53
CA GLY A 60 -2.22 3.78 13.91
C GLY A 60 -2.73 2.53 13.18
N VAL A 61 -1.81 1.82 12.54
CA VAL A 61 -2.02 0.50 11.96
C VAL A 61 -1.00 -0.40 12.63
N GLU A 62 -1.37 -1.65 12.93
CA GLU A 62 -0.39 -2.59 13.45
C GLU A 62 0.75 -2.74 12.44
N LYS A 63 1.98 -2.43 12.87
CA LYS A 63 3.16 -2.55 12.02
C LYS A 63 3.40 -4.03 11.76
N ASP A 64 3.53 -4.40 10.49
CA ASP A 64 3.75 -5.77 10.05
C ASP A 64 4.59 -5.76 8.77
N GLU A 65 5.88 -6.02 8.92
CA GLU A 65 6.83 -5.97 7.81
C GLU A 65 6.62 -7.12 6.82
N LYS A 66 6.24 -8.30 7.30
CA LYS A 66 5.95 -9.44 6.41
C LYS A 66 4.75 -9.14 5.52
N LYS A 67 3.70 -8.56 6.11
CA LYS A 67 2.51 -8.15 5.36
C LYS A 67 2.79 -6.97 4.44
N ALA A 68 3.60 -6.01 4.86
CA ALA A 68 4.06 -4.93 3.98
C ALA A 68 4.77 -5.52 2.74
N PHE A 69 5.67 -6.47 2.94
CA PHE A 69 6.38 -7.16 1.87
C PHE A 69 5.43 -7.86 0.90
N GLU A 70 4.46 -8.63 1.42
CA GLU A 70 3.46 -9.31 0.59
C GLU A 70 2.67 -8.32 -0.29
N TYR A 71 2.33 -7.15 0.23
CA TYR A 71 1.63 -6.12 -0.55
C TYR A 71 2.56 -5.43 -1.56
N TYR A 72 3.81 -5.13 -1.22
CA TYR A 72 4.78 -4.62 -2.19
C TYR A 72 4.95 -5.60 -3.36
N MET A 73 5.10 -6.90 -3.09
CA MET A 73 5.19 -7.92 -4.15
C MET A 73 3.93 -7.98 -5.02
N LYS A 74 2.73 -7.82 -4.44
CA LYS A 74 1.48 -7.75 -5.21
C LYS A 74 1.44 -6.52 -6.12
N ALA A 75 1.83 -5.35 -5.63
CA ALA A 75 1.88 -4.13 -6.44
C ALA A 75 2.99 -4.17 -7.49
N ALA A 76 4.14 -4.78 -7.19
CA ALA A 76 5.24 -4.98 -8.12
C ALA A 76 4.84 -5.86 -9.31
N LYS A 77 4.05 -6.92 -9.08
CA LYS A 77 3.46 -7.75 -10.15
C LYS A 77 2.49 -6.98 -11.06
N LEU A 78 2.02 -5.80 -10.61
CA LEU A 78 1.21 -4.87 -11.39
C LEU A 78 2.03 -3.68 -11.89
N GLU A 79 3.35 -3.85 -11.99
CA GLU A 79 4.31 -2.88 -12.53
C GLU A 79 4.36 -1.55 -11.77
N ASN A 80 3.96 -1.54 -10.49
CA ASN A 80 4.12 -0.36 -9.66
C ASN A 80 5.61 -0.15 -9.30
N VAL A 81 6.24 0.83 -9.94
CA VAL A 81 7.67 1.14 -9.79
C VAL A 81 8.09 1.38 -8.34
N ASN A 82 7.27 2.10 -7.56
CA ASN A 82 7.55 2.33 -6.14
C ASN A 82 7.53 1.03 -5.33
N ALA A 83 6.62 0.11 -5.66
CA ALA A 83 6.54 -1.17 -4.98
C ALA A 83 7.69 -2.10 -5.38
N ILE A 84 8.12 -2.10 -6.64
CA ILE A 84 9.32 -2.82 -7.10
C ILE A 84 10.54 -2.35 -6.32
N PHE A 85 10.76 -1.04 -6.26
CA PHE A 85 11.87 -0.45 -5.51
C PHE A 85 11.82 -0.85 -4.02
N ASN A 86 10.65 -0.72 -3.38
CA ASN A 86 10.51 -1.07 -1.96
C ASN A 86 10.67 -2.58 -1.71
N ALA A 87 10.20 -3.44 -2.61
CA ALA A 87 10.43 -4.89 -2.51
C ALA A 87 11.94 -5.21 -2.60
N GLY A 88 12.66 -4.55 -3.50
CA GLY A 88 14.11 -4.67 -3.61
C GLY A 88 14.83 -4.25 -2.32
N VAL A 89 14.41 -3.13 -1.72
CA VAL A 89 14.91 -2.67 -0.41
C VAL A 89 14.64 -3.68 0.70
N PHE A 90 13.49 -4.36 0.68
CA PHE A 90 13.15 -5.39 1.66
C PHE A 90 14.04 -6.63 1.52
N TYR A 91 14.25 -7.10 0.29
CA TYR A 91 15.20 -8.18 0.01
C TYR A 91 16.65 -7.81 0.33
N TYR A 92 17.06 -6.57 0.08
CA TYR A 92 18.42 -6.12 0.37
C TYR A 92 18.71 -6.11 1.88
N ASN A 93 17.76 -5.63 2.68
CA ASN A 93 17.93 -5.44 4.13
C ASN A 93 17.40 -6.59 4.99
N GLY A 94 16.70 -7.58 4.40
CA GLY A 94 16.07 -8.67 5.15
C GLY A 94 14.88 -8.24 6.01
N ILE A 95 14.09 -7.27 5.54
CA ILE A 95 12.96 -6.71 6.29
C ILE A 95 11.72 -7.58 6.04
N GLY A 96 11.27 -8.35 7.03
CA GLY A 96 10.08 -9.22 6.89
C GLY A 96 10.22 -10.35 5.86
N VAL A 97 11.40 -10.53 5.26
CA VAL A 97 11.80 -11.57 4.30
C VAL A 97 13.29 -11.84 4.46
N GLU A 98 13.76 -13.02 4.06
CA GLU A 98 15.20 -13.31 4.03
C GLU A 98 15.94 -12.40 3.04
N ILE A 99 17.22 -12.12 3.33
CA ILE A 99 18.08 -11.36 2.45
C ILE A 99 18.24 -12.11 1.12
N ASN A 100 17.98 -11.43 0.00
CA ASN A 100 18.18 -11.98 -1.33
C ASN A 100 18.66 -10.90 -2.29
N LEU A 101 19.97 -10.81 -2.50
CA LEU A 101 20.56 -9.77 -3.36
C LEU A 101 20.19 -9.94 -4.84
N GLN A 102 19.94 -11.16 -5.30
CA GLN A 102 19.54 -11.40 -6.69
C GLN A 102 18.16 -10.79 -6.97
N GLU A 103 17.18 -11.04 -6.09
CA GLU A 103 15.85 -10.43 -6.23
C GLU A 103 15.85 -8.94 -5.86
N ALA A 104 16.81 -8.47 -5.05
CA ALA A 104 16.94 -7.06 -4.69
C ALA A 104 17.28 -6.13 -5.87
N PHE A 105 18.04 -6.64 -6.86
CA PHE A 105 18.55 -5.86 -8.00
C PHE A 105 17.85 -6.19 -9.33
N LYS A 106 16.74 -6.91 -9.28
CA LYS A 106 15.94 -7.31 -10.44
C LYS A 106 14.98 -6.20 -10.86
#